data_AF-F9Q1B4-F1
#
_entry.id   AF-F9Q1B4-F1
#
_cell.length_a   1.000
_cell.length_b   1.000
_cell.length_c   1.000
_cell.angle_alpha   90.00
_cell.angle_beta   90.00
_cell.angle_gamma   90.00
#
_symmetry.space_group_name_H-M   'P 1'
#
loop_
_entity.id
_entity.type
_entity.pdbx_description
1 polymer ?
#
loop_
_entity_poly.entity_id
_entity_poly.type
_entity_poly.pdbx_seq_one_letter_code
_entity_poly.pdbx_strand_id
1 'polypeptide(L)'
;MNPYLQEYITQTREYHAKDGNPSSVAALYDLADELAKSDDLEAKKVLADLYDQLGLYTSAYSLLTEILDKPDRKQLKKLSRLQEMSQSHGDRFALSRPLRKEEKKQRQKLLQSLPHFIYHPDPLATGSFVEGEAKVCPSCGKESNVYYALRPYSIEEVEHLCPTCIANGQAAKKFDAEFIQDAEWQGELDPEKNQLLFCQTPDYSSWQGEY
;
A
#
# COMPACT_ATOMS: atom_id res chain seq x y z
N MET A 1 32.70 8.81 -12.63
CA MET A 1 31.41 8.65 -11.93
C MET A 1 30.83 7.32 -12.40
N ASN A 2 30.54 6.39 -11.49
CA ASN A 2 29.98 5.07 -11.78
C ASN A 2 28.72 5.18 -12.67
N PRO A 3 28.58 4.40 -13.77
CA PRO A 3 27.42 4.46 -14.66
C PRO A 3 26.06 4.34 -13.92
N TYR A 4 25.94 3.44 -12.93
CA TYR A 4 24.71 3.28 -12.16
C TYR A 4 24.34 4.56 -11.40
N LEU A 5 25.33 5.24 -10.83
CA LEU A 5 25.14 6.50 -10.14
C LEU A 5 24.76 7.64 -11.09
N GLN A 6 25.26 7.64 -12.33
CA GLN A 6 24.87 8.64 -13.34
C GLN A 6 23.39 8.49 -13.72
N GLU A 7 22.96 7.25 -13.94
CA GLU A 7 21.57 6.94 -14.28
C GLU A 7 20.63 7.33 -13.12
N TYR A 8 20.98 6.94 -11.89
CA TYR A 8 20.23 7.33 -10.69
C TYR A 8 20.07 8.84 -10.55
N ILE A 9 21.16 9.61 -10.72
CA ILE A 9 21.10 11.07 -10.64
C ILE A 9 20.20 11.65 -11.74
N THR A 10 20.23 11.07 -12.94
CA THR A 10 19.42 11.51 -14.07
C THR A 10 17.93 11.27 -13.79
N GLN A 11 17.56 10.05 -13.40
CA GLN A 11 16.18 9.71 -13.07
C GLN A 11 15.65 10.51 -11.87
N THR A 12 16.48 10.73 -10.86
CA THR A 12 16.10 11.54 -9.67
C THR A 12 15.86 13.01 -10.06
N ARG A 13 16.68 13.58 -10.95
CA ARG A 13 16.45 14.93 -11.46
C ARG A 13 15.16 15.03 -12.25
N GLU A 14 14.87 14.04 -13.09
CA GLU A 14 13.61 13.99 -13.83
C GLU A 14 12.40 13.87 -12.91
N TYR A 15 12.50 13.04 -11.86
CA TYR A 15 11.48 12.92 -10.83
C TYR A 15 11.15 14.26 -10.18
N HIS A 16 12.17 15.01 -9.73
CA HIS A 16 11.94 16.32 -9.15
C HIS A 16 11.47 17.36 -10.17
N ALA A 17 11.97 17.31 -11.41
CA ALA A 17 11.54 18.22 -12.48
C ALA A 17 10.08 18.00 -12.90
N LYS A 18 9.57 16.77 -12.74
CA LYS A 18 8.20 16.36 -13.05
C LYS A 18 7.29 16.32 -11.82
N ASP A 19 7.73 16.88 -10.68
CA ASP A 19 7.00 16.92 -9.41
C ASP A 19 6.46 15.55 -8.97
N GLY A 20 7.28 14.51 -9.15
CA GLY A 20 6.95 13.14 -8.75
C GLY A 20 5.75 12.52 -9.47
N ASN A 21 5.48 12.94 -10.70
CA ASN A 21 4.40 12.38 -11.48
C ASN A 21 4.53 10.84 -11.69
N PRO A 22 3.44 10.13 -12.04
CA PRO A 22 3.48 8.68 -12.17
C PRO A 22 4.51 8.16 -13.16
N SER A 23 4.80 8.84 -14.27
CA SER A 23 5.80 8.33 -15.23
C SER A 23 7.22 8.40 -14.67
N SER A 24 7.55 9.43 -13.89
CA SER A 24 8.85 9.55 -13.23
C SER A 24 9.03 8.55 -12.09
N VAL A 25 7.98 8.29 -11.31
CA VAL A 25 7.99 7.23 -10.27
C VAL A 25 8.17 5.85 -10.91
N ALA A 26 7.48 5.58 -12.02
CA ALA A 26 7.66 4.34 -12.76
C ALA A 26 9.11 4.14 -13.23
N ALA A 27 9.76 5.20 -13.73
CA ALA A 27 11.16 5.13 -14.15
C ALA A 27 12.13 4.84 -12.99
N LEU A 28 11.88 5.37 -11.78
CA LEU A 28 12.66 5.02 -10.59
C LEU A 28 12.51 3.55 -10.22
N TYR A 29 11.29 3.01 -10.27
CA TYR A 29 11.04 1.58 -10.03
C TYR A 29 11.67 0.69 -11.10
N ASP A 30 11.59 1.07 -12.38
CA ASP A 30 12.20 0.31 -13.46
C ASP A 30 13.74 0.27 -13.30
N LEU A 31 14.36 1.39 -12.89
CA LEU A 31 15.78 1.41 -12.54
C LEU A 31 16.10 0.53 -11.34
N ALA A 32 15.27 0.56 -10.29
CA ALA A 32 15.44 -0.30 -9.11
C ALA A 32 15.37 -1.79 -9.49
N ASP A 33 14.41 -2.19 -10.34
CA ASP A 33 14.27 -3.56 -10.84
C ASP A 33 15.50 -4.00 -11.66
N GLU A 34 16.07 -3.13 -12.48
CA GLU A 34 17.28 -3.44 -13.24
C GLU A 34 18.51 -3.59 -12.33
N LEU A 35 18.68 -2.71 -11.35
CA LEU A 35 19.80 -2.78 -10.40
C LEU A 35 19.71 -4.01 -9.50
N ALA A 36 18.51 -4.43 -9.13
CA ALA A 36 18.28 -5.62 -8.30
C ALA A 36 18.74 -6.93 -8.97
N LYS A 37 18.87 -6.96 -10.30
CA LYS A 37 19.40 -8.12 -11.05
C LYS A 37 20.92 -8.19 -11.06
N SER A 38 21.60 -7.12 -10.65
CA SER A 38 23.06 -7.04 -10.66
C SER A 38 23.66 -7.48 -9.34
N ASP A 39 24.70 -8.31 -9.40
CA ASP A 39 25.51 -8.66 -8.23
C ASP A 39 26.61 -7.63 -7.91
N ASP A 40 26.76 -6.60 -8.73
CA ASP A 40 27.76 -5.56 -8.50
C ASP A 40 27.46 -4.78 -7.21
N LEU A 41 28.48 -4.66 -6.36
CA LEU A 41 28.40 -3.96 -5.08
C LEU A 41 27.99 -2.50 -5.26
N GLU A 42 28.49 -1.85 -6.31
CA GLU A 42 28.16 -0.46 -6.58
C GLU A 42 26.72 -0.30 -7.08
N ALA A 43 26.20 -1.25 -7.86
CA ALA A 43 24.77 -1.29 -8.22
C ALA A 43 23.89 -1.46 -6.97
N LYS A 44 24.26 -2.35 -6.04
CA LYS A 44 23.53 -2.55 -4.77
C LYS A 44 23.54 -1.31 -3.87
N LYS A 45 24.64 -0.55 -3.82
CA LYS A 45 24.69 0.73 -3.09
C LYS A 45 23.71 1.74 -3.68
N VAL A 46 23.68 1.89 -5.02
CA VAL A 46 22.74 2.79 -5.71
C VAL A 46 21.30 2.31 -5.52
N LEU A 47 21.05 1.00 -5.52
CA LEU A 47 19.74 0.43 -5.24
C LEU A 47 19.25 0.77 -3.82
N ALA A 48 20.13 0.71 -2.81
CA ALA A 48 19.79 1.13 -1.45
C ALA A 48 19.47 2.63 -1.37
N ASP A 49 20.17 3.48 -2.15
CA ASP A 49 19.85 4.90 -2.29
C ASP A 49 18.49 5.13 -2.98
N LEU A 50 18.15 4.32 -3.98
CA LEU A 50 16.85 4.36 -4.66
C LEU A 50 15.69 3.93 -3.76
N TYR A 51 15.87 2.85 -2.99
CA TYR A 51 14.86 2.42 -2.02
C TYR A 51 14.58 3.50 -0.98
N ASP A 52 15.63 4.16 -0.49
CA ASP A 52 15.51 5.33 0.41
C ASP A 52 14.71 6.47 -0.25
N GLN A 53 15.03 6.82 -1.50
CA GLN A 53 14.30 7.84 -2.28
C GLN A 53 12.82 7.46 -2.54
N LEU A 54 12.54 6.17 -2.73
CA LEU A 54 11.20 5.63 -2.91
C LEU A 54 10.42 5.50 -1.60
N GLY A 55 11.04 5.73 -0.43
CA GLY A 55 10.41 5.53 0.88
C GLY A 55 10.31 4.06 1.32
N LEU A 56 11.04 3.16 0.66
CA LEU A 56 11.15 1.73 0.99
C LEU A 56 12.26 1.53 2.03
N TYR A 57 12.07 2.06 3.24
CA TYR A 57 13.14 2.13 4.25
C TYR A 57 13.60 0.76 4.76
N THR A 58 12.71 -0.21 4.85
CA THR A 58 13.02 -1.60 5.25
C THR A 58 13.87 -2.29 4.19
N SER A 59 13.47 -2.13 2.93
CA SER A 59 14.23 -2.64 1.78
C SER A 59 15.61 -1.98 1.68
N ALA A 60 15.69 -0.65 1.89
CA ALA A 60 16.95 0.08 1.93
C ALA A 60 17.87 -0.36 3.08
N TYR A 61 17.32 -0.49 4.30
CA TYR A 61 18.06 -0.88 5.49
C TYR A 61 18.61 -2.31 5.40
N SER A 62 17.77 -3.26 4.99
CA SER A 62 18.15 -4.67 4.84
C SER A 62 19.27 -4.84 3.81
N LEU A 63 19.11 -4.27 2.61
CA LEU A 63 20.12 -4.33 1.56
C LEU A 63 21.43 -3.66 2.00
N LEU A 64 21.35 -2.49 2.62
CA LEU A 64 22.55 -1.78 3.07
C LEU A 64 23.29 -2.55 4.18
N THR A 65 22.55 -3.24 5.06
CA THR A 65 23.13 -4.10 6.10
C THR A 65 23.81 -5.32 5.51
N GLU A 66 23.25 -5.92 4.45
CA GLU A 66 23.81 -7.08 3.77
C GLU A 66 25.14 -6.76 3.06
N ILE A 67 25.23 -5.59 2.40
CA ILE A 67 26.39 -5.25 1.57
C ILE A 67 27.56 -4.61 2.34
N LEU A 68 27.35 -4.19 3.60
CA LEU A 68 28.36 -3.49 4.38
C LEU A 68 29.10 -4.45 5.34
N ASP A 69 30.35 -4.77 5.01
CA ASP A 69 31.24 -5.55 5.89
C ASP A 69 31.91 -4.65 6.96
N LYS A 70 32.52 -3.53 6.55
CA LYS A 70 33.20 -2.57 7.44
C LYS A 70 32.73 -1.14 7.14
N PRO A 71 31.61 -0.71 7.73
CA PRO A 71 31.01 0.58 7.41
C PRO A 71 31.85 1.75 7.93
N ASP A 72 32.06 2.76 7.08
CA ASP A 72 32.65 4.02 7.50
C ASP A 72 31.68 4.85 8.37
N ARG A 73 32.16 5.96 8.95
CA ARG A 73 31.34 6.82 9.82
C ARG A 73 30.09 7.38 9.12
N LYS A 74 30.14 7.65 7.81
CA LYS A 74 28.99 8.15 7.04
C LYS A 74 27.99 7.03 6.79
N GLN A 75 28.47 5.84 6.43
CA GLN A 75 27.65 4.64 6.23
C GLN A 75 26.95 4.22 7.52
N LEU A 76 27.65 4.26 8.67
CA LEU A 76 27.04 4.01 9.98
C LEU A 76 25.91 4.99 10.29
N LYS A 77 26.10 6.29 10.04
CA LYS A 77 25.04 7.29 10.23
C LYS A 77 23.84 7.02 9.32
N LYS A 78 24.07 6.65 8.06
CA LYS A 78 23.00 6.32 7.12
C LYS A 78 22.24 5.07 7.59
N LEU A 79 22.94 4.02 8.01
CA LEU A 79 22.35 2.81 8.58
C LEU A 79 21.48 3.11 9.80
N SER A 80 21.98 3.90 10.76
CA SER A 80 21.20 4.26 11.96
C SER A 80 19.91 5.00 11.60
N ARG A 81 19.98 5.97 10.67
CA ARG A 81 18.78 6.67 10.20
C ARG A 81 17.80 5.73 9.50
N LEU A 82 18.28 4.86 8.60
CA LEU A 82 17.43 3.89 7.90
C LEU A 82 16.81 2.88 8.85
N GLN A 83 17.52 2.46 9.89
CA GLN A 83 17.00 1.58 10.93
C GLN A 83 15.83 2.25 11.68
N GLU A 84 16.00 3.51 12.09
CA GLU A 84 14.97 4.28 12.77
C GLU A 84 13.73 4.46 11.88
N MET A 85 13.93 4.80 10.61
CA MET A 85 12.83 4.93 9.63
C MET A 85 12.14 3.59 9.36
N SER A 86 12.89 2.50 9.23
CA SER A 86 12.33 1.15 9.04
C SER A 86 11.50 0.70 10.24
N GLN A 87 11.95 0.98 11.47
CA GLN A 87 11.20 0.63 12.68
C GLN A 87 9.92 1.45 12.87
N SER A 88 9.95 2.74 12.52
CA SER A 88 8.83 3.65 12.72
C SER A 88 7.81 3.60 11.58
N HIS A 89 8.28 3.62 10.33
CA HIS A 89 7.46 3.73 9.13
C HIS A 89 7.41 2.43 8.33
N GLY A 90 8.50 1.64 8.36
CA GLY A 90 8.67 0.50 7.45
C GLY A 90 8.64 0.97 6.00
N ASP A 91 7.91 0.25 5.15
CA ASP A 91 7.70 0.59 3.73
C ASP A 91 6.29 1.19 3.49
N ARG A 92 5.58 1.57 4.56
CA ARG A 92 4.17 1.99 4.52
C ARG A 92 3.93 3.26 3.70
N PHE A 93 4.91 4.17 3.69
CA PHE A 93 4.83 5.46 2.99
C PHE A 93 5.66 5.47 1.69
N ALA A 94 5.98 4.29 1.17
CA ALA A 94 6.67 4.20 -0.11
C ALA A 94 5.80 4.79 -1.22
N LEU A 95 6.45 5.45 -2.18
CA LEU A 95 5.78 5.97 -3.37
C LEU A 95 5.08 4.82 -4.10
N SER A 96 3.77 4.92 -4.29
CA SER A 96 2.99 3.86 -4.92
C SER A 96 3.52 3.57 -6.33
N ARG A 97 3.84 2.29 -6.60
CA ARG A 97 4.27 1.89 -7.94
C ARG A 97 3.11 2.06 -8.94
N PRO A 98 3.28 2.87 -10.00
CA PRO A 98 2.24 3.05 -11.00
C PRO A 98 2.00 1.75 -11.78
N LEU A 99 0.74 1.38 -11.91
CA LEU A 99 0.34 0.20 -12.67
C LEU A 99 0.67 0.35 -14.16
N ARG A 100 1.15 -0.73 -14.77
CA ARG A 100 1.30 -0.87 -16.21
C ARG A 100 -0.07 -0.93 -16.88
N LYS A 101 -0.10 -0.74 -18.21
CA LYS A 101 -1.36 -0.72 -18.98
C LYS A 101 -2.17 -2.01 -18.83
N GLU A 102 -1.51 -3.16 -18.87
CA GLU A 102 -2.18 -4.45 -18.70
C GLU A 102 -2.72 -4.64 -17.28
N GLU A 103 -1.95 -4.27 -16.26
CA GLU A 103 -2.38 -4.34 -14.86
C GLU A 103 -3.57 -3.41 -14.60
N LYS A 104 -3.57 -2.20 -15.18
CA LYS A 104 -4.73 -1.27 -15.13
C LYS A 104 -5.98 -1.92 -15.73
N LYS A 105 -5.84 -2.61 -16.86
CA LYS A 105 -6.96 -3.29 -17.53
C LYS A 105 -7.48 -4.47 -16.69
N GLN A 106 -6.57 -5.27 -16.11
CA GLN A 106 -6.93 -6.36 -15.21
C GLN A 106 -7.65 -5.84 -13.97
N ARG A 107 -7.12 -4.78 -13.35
CA ARG A 107 -7.73 -4.12 -12.20
C ARG A 107 -9.11 -3.55 -12.51
N GLN A 108 -9.28 -2.93 -13.67
CA GLN A 108 -10.60 -2.45 -14.10
C GLN A 108 -11.60 -3.60 -14.26
N LYS A 109 -11.17 -4.73 -14.82
CA LYS A 109 -12.00 -5.94 -14.94
C LYS A 109 -12.33 -6.52 -13.56
N LEU A 110 -11.39 -6.50 -12.62
CA LEU A 110 -11.64 -6.93 -11.25
C LEU A 110 -12.64 -6.02 -10.56
N LEU A 111 -12.48 -4.69 -10.65
CA LEU A 111 -13.40 -3.72 -10.06
C LEU A 111 -14.84 -3.91 -10.58
N GLN A 112 -15.01 -4.25 -11.87
CA GLN A 112 -16.31 -4.58 -12.46
C GLN A 112 -16.95 -5.86 -11.90
N SER A 113 -16.14 -6.77 -11.35
CA SER A 113 -16.63 -8.00 -10.70
C SER A 113 -16.96 -7.80 -9.22
N LEU A 114 -16.52 -6.68 -8.62
CA LEU A 114 -16.80 -6.34 -7.23
C LEU A 114 -18.12 -5.59 -7.09
N PRO A 115 -18.75 -5.61 -5.91
CA PRO A 115 -19.87 -4.74 -5.62
C PRO A 115 -19.47 -3.26 -5.77
N HIS A 116 -20.40 -2.44 -6.25
CA HIS A 116 -20.22 -1.01 -6.33
C HIS A 116 -20.55 -0.36 -4.99
N PHE A 117 -19.59 0.38 -4.42
CA PHE A 117 -19.77 1.14 -3.19
C PHE A 117 -19.94 2.63 -3.54
N ILE A 118 -21.08 3.21 -3.20
CA ILE A 118 -21.44 4.58 -3.58
C ILE A 118 -20.47 5.60 -2.96
N TYR A 119 -20.10 5.38 -1.69
CA TYR A 119 -19.19 6.25 -0.96
C TYR A 119 -17.71 5.87 -1.10
N HIS A 120 -17.41 4.77 -1.81
CA HIS A 120 -16.04 4.33 -2.04
C HIS A 120 -15.84 3.71 -3.44
N PRO A 121 -15.75 4.52 -4.51
CA PRO A 121 -15.81 4.02 -5.88
C PRO A 121 -14.65 3.10 -6.32
N ASP A 122 -13.44 3.28 -5.76
CA ASP A 122 -12.27 2.44 -6.06
C ASP A 122 -11.60 1.95 -4.76
N PRO A 123 -12.20 0.94 -4.11
CA PRO A 123 -11.69 0.40 -2.84
C PRO A 123 -10.43 -0.45 -3.02
N LEU A 124 -10.11 -0.83 -4.26
CA LEU A 124 -8.82 -1.44 -4.56
C LEU A 124 -7.72 -0.37 -4.50
N ALA A 125 -7.97 0.86 -4.99
CA ALA A 125 -6.93 1.91 -5.16
C ALA A 125 -6.41 2.45 -3.85
N THR A 126 -7.31 2.49 -2.88
CA THR A 126 -7.03 2.90 -1.51
C THR A 126 -6.51 1.76 -0.64
N GLY A 127 -6.42 0.54 -1.17
CA GLY A 127 -5.97 -0.63 -0.45
C GLY A 127 -6.98 -1.19 0.56
N SER A 128 -8.22 -0.71 0.57
CA SER A 128 -9.31 -1.27 1.39
C SER A 128 -9.54 -2.74 1.09
N PHE A 129 -9.42 -3.12 -0.19
CA PHE A 129 -9.39 -4.50 -0.63
C PHE A 129 -8.05 -4.84 -1.27
N VAL A 130 -7.54 -6.02 -0.96
CA VAL A 130 -6.33 -6.58 -1.58
C VAL A 130 -6.63 -7.93 -2.21
N GLU A 131 -5.87 -8.22 -3.26
CA GLU A 131 -5.85 -9.52 -3.92
C GLU A 131 -4.85 -10.44 -3.21
N GLY A 132 -5.19 -11.72 -3.07
CA GLY A 132 -4.30 -12.73 -2.52
C GLY A 132 -4.79 -14.15 -2.81
N GLU A 133 -4.22 -15.11 -2.08
CA GLU A 133 -4.64 -16.50 -2.16
C GLU A 133 -6.11 -16.66 -1.76
N ALA A 134 -6.76 -17.69 -2.32
CA ALA A 134 -8.14 -17.99 -2.02
C ALA A 134 -8.31 -18.27 -0.52
N LYS A 135 -9.09 -17.43 0.15
CA LYS A 135 -9.40 -17.57 1.59
C LYS A 135 -10.91 -17.64 1.79
N VAL A 136 -11.31 -18.35 2.84
CA VAL A 136 -12.73 -18.50 3.20
C VAL A 136 -13.19 -17.27 3.97
N CYS A 137 -14.24 -16.61 3.48
CA CYS A 137 -14.85 -15.48 4.17
C CYS A 137 -15.55 -15.96 5.45
N PRO A 138 -15.22 -15.42 6.64
CA PRO A 138 -15.83 -15.85 7.89
C PRO A 138 -17.32 -15.48 7.98
N SER A 139 -17.80 -14.54 7.15
CA SER A 139 -19.23 -14.18 7.11
C SER A 139 -20.08 -15.20 6.34
N CYS A 140 -19.77 -15.45 5.06
CA CYS A 140 -20.58 -16.30 4.18
C CYS A 140 -20.03 -17.71 3.92
N GLY A 141 -18.80 -18.02 4.37
CA GLY A 141 -18.16 -19.31 4.14
C GLY A 141 -17.73 -19.59 2.70
N LYS A 142 -17.77 -18.60 1.80
CA LYS A 142 -17.31 -18.74 0.42
C LYS A 142 -15.84 -18.36 0.28
N GLU A 143 -15.15 -19.00 -0.65
CA GLU A 143 -13.79 -18.62 -1.03
C GLU A 143 -13.80 -17.32 -1.85
N SER A 144 -12.81 -16.47 -1.58
CA SER A 144 -12.56 -15.22 -2.31
C SER A 144 -11.06 -14.99 -2.43
N ASN A 145 -10.64 -14.48 -3.58
CA ASN A 145 -9.27 -14.02 -3.81
C ASN A 145 -9.11 -12.53 -3.49
N VAL A 146 -10.21 -11.84 -3.20
CA VAL A 146 -10.23 -10.43 -2.77
C VAL A 146 -10.78 -10.36 -1.37
N TYR A 147 -10.06 -9.71 -0.47
CA TYR A 147 -10.46 -9.57 0.91
C TYR A 147 -10.18 -8.19 1.48
N TYR A 148 -11.00 -7.81 2.46
CA TYR A 148 -10.85 -6.57 3.21
C TYR A 148 -9.52 -6.60 3.97
N ALA A 149 -8.73 -5.55 3.78
CA ALA A 149 -7.36 -5.47 4.28
C ALA A 149 -7.25 -4.77 5.64
N LEU A 150 -8.28 -3.99 5.99
CA LEU A 150 -8.35 -3.25 7.24
C LEU A 150 -9.18 -4.03 8.26
N ARG A 151 -9.19 -3.54 9.51
CA ARG A 151 -9.97 -4.15 10.58
C ARG A 151 -11.33 -3.47 10.69
N PRO A 152 -12.43 -4.24 10.71
CA PRO A 152 -13.71 -3.68 11.08
C PRO A 152 -13.70 -3.26 12.56
N TYR A 153 -14.50 -2.25 12.88
CA TYR A 153 -14.82 -1.88 14.25
C TYR A 153 -15.80 -2.91 14.83
N SER A 154 -15.26 -3.95 15.45
CA SER A 154 -16.01 -5.02 16.12
C SER A 154 -15.29 -5.52 17.37
N ILE A 155 -16.03 -6.18 18.27
CA ILE A 155 -15.45 -6.83 19.46
C ILE A 155 -14.57 -8.03 19.06
N GLU A 156 -15.00 -8.76 18.04
CA GLU A 156 -14.25 -9.89 17.48
C GLU A 156 -13.18 -9.40 16.52
N GLU A 157 -12.01 -10.06 16.52
CA GLU A 157 -10.98 -9.84 15.52
C GLU A 157 -11.35 -10.63 14.25
N VAL A 158 -11.86 -9.91 13.25
CA VAL A 158 -12.38 -10.50 12.01
C VAL A 158 -11.51 -10.09 10.83
N GLU A 159 -10.92 -11.07 10.16
CA GLU A 159 -10.11 -10.87 8.96
C GLU A 159 -10.74 -11.55 7.74
N HIS A 160 -10.23 -11.21 6.55
CA HIS A 160 -10.55 -11.91 5.30
C HIS A 160 -12.02 -11.82 4.87
N LEU A 161 -12.70 -10.74 5.23
CA LEU A 161 -14.07 -10.47 4.77
C LEU A 161 -14.10 -10.21 3.26
N CYS A 162 -15.02 -10.89 2.56
CA CYS A 162 -15.18 -10.66 1.12
C CYS A 162 -15.97 -9.38 0.82
N PRO A 163 -15.72 -8.73 -0.34
CA PRO A 163 -16.41 -7.50 -0.73
C PRO A 163 -17.94 -7.61 -0.74
N THR A 164 -18.47 -8.76 -1.15
CA THR A 164 -19.92 -9.00 -1.19
C THR A 164 -20.59 -8.96 0.18
N CYS A 165 -19.94 -9.51 1.21
CA CYS A 165 -20.48 -9.51 2.57
C CYS A 165 -20.45 -8.13 3.23
N ILE A 166 -19.51 -7.28 2.82
CA ILE A 166 -19.49 -5.87 3.23
C ILE A 166 -20.63 -5.14 2.51
N ALA A 167 -20.68 -5.23 1.18
CA ALA A 167 -21.65 -4.49 0.38
C ALA A 167 -23.12 -4.80 0.72
N ASN A 168 -23.44 -6.04 1.08
CA ASN A 168 -24.81 -6.43 1.46
C ASN A 168 -25.10 -6.27 2.98
N GLY A 169 -24.12 -5.83 3.76
CA GLY A 169 -24.21 -5.66 5.22
C GLY A 169 -24.29 -6.97 6.02
N GLN A 170 -24.03 -8.14 5.40
CA GLN A 170 -24.04 -9.42 6.09
C GLN A 170 -22.88 -9.54 7.08
N ALA A 171 -21.71 -8.98 6.75
CA ALA A 171 -20.57 -8.95 7.66
C ALA A 171 -20.87 -8.09 8.89
N ALA A 172 -21.35 -6.86 8.68
CA ALA A 172 -21.77 -5.95 9.75
C ALA A 172 -22.79 -6.60 10.70
N LYS A 173 -23.86 -7.20 10.15
CA LYS A 173 -24.89 -7.85 10.97
C LYS A 173 -24.40 -9.06 11.75
N LYS A 174 -23.46 -9.83 11.19
CA LYS A 174 -22.98 -11.08 11.82
C LYS A 174 -22.05 -10.81 12.99
N PHE A 175 -21.19 -9.81 12.84
CA PHE A 175 -20.12 -9.51 13.79
C PHE A 175 -20.39 -8.25 14.63
N ASP A 176 -21.59 -7.68 14.51
CA ASP A 176 -21.96 -6.40 15.11
C ASP A 176 -20.89 -5.33 14.85
N ALA A 177 -20.59 -5.18 13.56
CA ALA A 177 -19.40 -4.49 13.07
C ALA A 177 -19.74 -3.27 12.23
N GLU A 178 -18.91 -2.24 12.36
CA GLU A 178 -18.87 -1.06 11.49
C GLU A 178 -17.54 -1.01 10.73
N PHE A 179 -17.56 -0.38 9.57
CA PHE A 179 -16.41 -0.30 8.67
C PHE A 179 -15.90 1.13 8.50
N ILE A 180 -16.56 2.12 9.09
CA ILE A 180 -16.12 3.51 9.07
C ILE A 180 -16.30 4.00 10.49
N GLN A 181 -15.31 4.73 11.01
CA GLN A 181 -15.41 5.33 12.33
C GLN A 181 -16.58 6.31 12.40
N ASP A 182 -17.31 6.30 13.51
CA ASP A 182 -18.44 7.21 13.74
C ASP A 182 -18.02 8.67 13.48
N ALA A 183 -18.90 9.41 12.83
CA ALA A 183 -18.68 10.80 12.47
C ALA A 183 -19.63 11.67 13.28
N GLU A 184 -19.10 12.71 13.93
CA GLU A 184 -19.94 13.70 14.62
C GLU A 184 -20.90 14.37 13.63
N TRP A 185 -22.19 14.00 13.70
CA TRP A 185 -23.21 14.49 12.78
C TRP A 185 -24.08 15.56 13.43
N GLN A 186 -24.24 16.70 12.75
CA GLN A 186 -25.07 17.84 13.19
C GLN A 186 -26.35 18.03 12.34
N GLY A 187 -26.70 17.07 11.49
CA GLY A 187 -27.86 17.13 10.58
C GLY A 187 -29.01 16.18 10.94
N GLU A 188 -30.01 16.09 10.06
CA GLU A 188 -31.07 15.09 10.17
C GLU A 188 -30.50 13.67 9.94
N LEU A 189 -30.93 12.73 10.79
CA LEU A 189 -30.53 11.34 10.70
C LEU A 189 -31.30 10.63 9.59
N ASP A 190 -30.58 10.08 8.62
CA ASP A 190 -31.11 9.20 7.58
C ASP A 190 -30.61 7.77 7.87
N PRO A 191 -31.45 6.89 8.45
CA PRO A 191 -31.05 5.55 8.85
C PRO A 191 -30.52 4.71 7.68
N GLU A 192 -31.06 4.89 6.47
CA GLU A 192 -30.66 4.11 5.30
C GLU A 192 -29.26 4.52 4.83
N LYS A 193 -28.99 5.83 4.79
CA LYS A 193 -27.65 6.34 4.44
C LYS A 193 -26.61 5.98 5.49
N ASN A 194 -26.97 6.04 6.77
CA ASN A 194 -26.06 5.63 7.85
C ASN A 194 -25.73 4.15 7.74
N GLN A 195 -26.71 3.29 7.50
CA GLN A 195 -26.46 1.87 7.30
C GLN A 195 -25.55 1.63 6.08
N LEU A 196 -25.78 2.34 4.97
CA LEU A 196 -24.96 2.22 3.77
C LEU A 196 -23.51 2.67 4.01
N LEU A 197 -23.32 3.76 4.74
CA LEU A 197 -22.00 4.31 5.05
C LEU A 197 -21.26 3.42 6.05
N PHE A 198 -21.79 3.25 7.26
CA PHE A 198 -21.07 2.62 8.37
C PHE A 198 -21.03 1.10 8.28
N CYS A 199 -22.07 0.45 7.75
CA CYS A 199 -22.16 -1.02 7.73
C CYS A 199 -21.90 -1.66 6.37
N GLN A 200 -21.90 -0.87 5.28
CA GLN A 200 -21.82 -1.40 3.92
C GLN A 200 -20.75 -0.77 3.04
N THR A 201 -20.02 0.24 3.53
CA THR A 201 -18.89 0.85 2.81
C THR A 201 -17.59 0.49 3.54
N PRO A 202 -16.59 -0.08 2.86
CA PRO A 202 -15.32 -0.40 3.49
C PRO A 202 -14.54 0.89 3.84
N ASP A 203 -13.80 0.89 4.96
CA ASP A 203 -12.88 1.99 5.25
C ASP A 203 -11.72 2.09 4.26
N TYR A 204 -10.98 3.18 4.30
CA TYR A 204 -9.68 3.36 3.66
C TYR A 204 -8.61 3.81 4.65
N SER A 205 -7.36 3.45 4.39
CA SER A 205 -6.25 3.91 5.24
C SER A 205 -6.05 5.42 5.04
N SER A 206 -6.07 6.16 6.14
CA SER A 206 -5.79 7.60 6.17
C SER A 206 -4.72 7.90 7.21
N TRP A 207 -4.03 9.05 7.07
CA TRP A 207 -2.98 9.44 8.02
C TRP A 207 -3.51 9.65 9.46
N GLN A 208 -4.79 10.02 9.61
CA GLN A 208 -5.44 10.22 10.91
C GLN A 208 -6.20 8.97 11.40
N GLY A 209 -6.34 7.95 10.55
CA GLY A 209 -7.12 6.74 10.85
C GLY A 209 -6.35 5.76 11.73
N GLU A 210 -7.10 4.86 12.37
CA GLU A 210 -6.54 3.79 13.19
C GLU A 210 -5.94 2.67 12.30
N TYR A 211 -4.89 2.01 12.80
CA TYR A 211 -4.19 0.90 12.13
C TYR A 211 -4.54 -0.43 12.78
#